data_AF-A0A2H0RVA7-F1
#
_entry.id   AF-A0A2H0RVA7-F1
#
_cell.length_a   1.000
_cell.length_b   1.000
_cell.length_c   1.000
_cell.angle_alpha   90.00
_cell.angle_beta   90.00
_cell.angle_gamma   90.00
#
_symmetry.space_group_name_H-M   'P 1'
#
loop_
_entity.id
_entity.type
_entity.pdbx_description
1 polymer ?
#
loop_
_entity_poly.entity_id
_entity_poly.type
_entity_poly.pdbx_seq_one_letter_code
_entity_poly.pdbx_strand_id
1 'polypeptide(L)'
;MFSPFLRNEQNTKTLSVLIIVCILGLAVGIRGHSLAAPPQGKPYPILEPCTRYEPLYSSLFFKNEKFDDWPEKYHEKVREVIEEYMQPPETIECLEPNILPLESNSALGDIALSLPPWQDPNDFAKLDRNDVGIVLLEFLRVYECALVDHNYYLVLDVIEERFKDEAGGGPIPAIVPSFDYQELIVEMERRRKKILQEIAVARPALERALQIITSIARLSPLDAEMHCLQRASLDLRNGLGLASDASVCLPKGWDAKDVLRDL
;
A
#
# COMPACT_ATOMS: atom_id res chain seq x y z
N MET A 1 -68.68 -45.90 -40.26
CA MET A 1 -68.24 -46.71 -39.10
C MET A 1 -66.71 -46.70 -39.12
N PHE A 2 -66.09 -46.40 -37.98
CA PHE A 2 -64.65 -46.18 -37.72
C PHE A 2 -64.10 -44.74 -37.87
N SER A 3 -63.89 -44.14 -36.71
CA SER A 3 -63.30 -42.83 -36.42
C SER A 3 -61.77 -42.83 -36.54
N PRO A 4 -61.17 -41.66 -36.80
CA PRO A 4 -59.79 -41.39 -36.41
C PRO A 4 -59.71 -40.07 -35.65
N PHE A 5 -59.43 -40.05 -34.35
CA PHE A 5 -58.99 -38.82 -33.68
C PHE A 5 -58.46 -39.15 -32.30
N LEU A 6 -57.14 -39.37 -32.17
CA LEU A 6 -56.40 -39.21 -30.91
C LEU A 6 -54.89 -39.23 -31.24
N ARG A 7 -54.35 -38.07 -31.62
CA ARG A 7 -52.89 -37.82 -31.60
C ARG A 7 -52.62 -36.32 -31.57
N ASN A 8 -52.91 -35.63 -30.47
CA ASN A 8 -52.36 -34.27 -30.30
C ASN A 8 -52.38 -33.69 -28.87
N GLU A 9 -52.03 -34.47 -27.83
CA GLU A 9 -51.99 -33.90 -26.46
C GLU A 9 -50.69 -34.11 -25.66
N GLN A 10 -49.71 -34.87 -26.18
CA GLN A 10 -48.46 -35.12 -25.45
C GLN A 10 -47.28 -34.22 -25.85
N ASN A 11 -47.33 -33.52 -26.99
CA ASN A 11 -46.19 -32.71 -27.46
C ASN A 11 -46.18 -31.26 -26.96
N THR A 12 -47.27 -30.76 -26.39
CA THR A 12 -47.33 -29.37 -25.89
C THR A 12 -46.80 -29.23 -24.46
N LYS A 13 -46.87 -30.28 -23.64
CA LYS A 13 -46.39 -30.24 -22.25
C LYS A 13 -44.88 -30.36 -22.14
N THR A 14 -44.22 -31.11 -23.04
CA THR A 14 -42.76 -31.25 -23.06
C THR A 14 -42.06 -30.02 -23.63
N LEU A 15 -42.66 -29.34 -24.60
CA LEU A 15 -42.09 -28.12 -25.18
C LEU A 15 -42.14 -26.93 -24.22
N SER A 16 -43.21 -26.79 -23.43
CA SER A 16 -43.35 -25.71 -22.45
C SER A 16 -42.37 -25.83 -21.28
N VAL A 17 -42.02 -27.06 -20.86
CA VAL A 17 -41.03 -27.27 -19.79
C VAL A 17 -39.61 -26.97 -20.29
N LEU A 18 -39.30 -27.34 -21.54
CA LEU A 18 -38.00 -27.04 -22.16
C LEU A 18 -37.76 -25.52 -22.37
N ILE A 19 -38.79 -24.77 -22.74
CA ILE A 19 -38.68 -23.31 -22.91
C ILE A 19 -38.47 -22.62 -21.55
N ILE A 20 -39.14 -23.07 -20.49
CA ILE A 20 -38.97 -22.48 -19.13
C ILE A 20 -37.56 -22.78 -18.58
N VAL A 21 -37.02 -23.98 -18.81
CA VAL A 21 -35.65 -24.35 -18.37
C VAL A 21 -34.60 -23.55 -19.16
N CYS A 22 -34.80 -23.29 -20.45
CA CYS A 22 -33.88 -22.44 -21.23
C CYS A 22 -33.94 -20.97 -20.82
N ILE A 23 -35.10 -20.41 -20.46
CA ILE A 23 -35.22 -19.02 -20.01
C ILE A 23 -34.61 -18.84 -18.61
N LEU A 24 -34.77 -19.81 -17.72
CA LEU A 24 -34.12 -19.80 -16.40
C LEU A 24 -32.60 -20.04 -16.49
N GLY A 25 -32.13 -20.88 -17.43
CA GLY A 25 -30.70 -21.07 -17.70
C GLY A 25 -30.02 -19.83 -18.30
N LEU A 26 -30.71 -19.10 -19.18
CA LEU A 26 -30.22 -17.84 -19.74
C LEU A 26 -30.26 -16.67 -18.73
N ALA A 27 -31.16 -16.70 -17.74
CA ALA A 27 -31.17 -15.71 -16.65
C ALA A 27 -30.01 -15.88 -15.66
N VAL A 28 -29.43 -17.08 -15.55
CA VAL A 28 -28.25 -17.35 -14.70
C VAL A 28 -26.93 -17.10 -15.44
N GLY A 29 -26.94 -17.10 -16.78
CA GLY A 29 -25.73 -16.94 -17.61
C GLY A 29 -25.30 -15.51 -17.94
N ILE A 30 -26.07 -14.47 -17.60
CA ILE A 30 -25.75 -13.05 -17.93
C ILE A 30 -25.19 -12.29 -16.72
N ARG A 31 -25.08 -12.92 -15.54
CA ARG A 31 -24.32 -12.34 -14.41
C ARG A 31 -22.86 -12.78 -14.48
N GLY A 32 -22.16 -12.28 -15.49
CA GLY A 32 -20.70 -12.34 -15.57
C GLY A 32 -20.05 -11.41 -14.55
N HIS A 33 -20.16 -11.74 -13.26
CA HIS A 33 -19.20 -11.31 -12.25
C HIS A 33 -18.92 -12.52 -11.37
N SER A 34 -17.78 -13.16 -11.60
CA SER A 34 -17.20 -14.08 -10.63
C SER A 34 -17.15 -13.40 -9.27
N LEU A 35 -17.86 -13.94 -8.28
CA LEU A 35 -17.79 -13.51 -6.87
C LEU A 35 -16.41 -13.79 -6.22
N ALA A 36 -15.45 -14.31 -7.00
CA ALA A 36 -14.09 -14.60 -6.56
C ALA A 36 -13.09 -13.46 -6.83
N ALA A 37 -13.50 -12.40 -7.54
CA ALA A 37 -12.67 -11.21 -7.69
C ALA A 37 -13.35 -10.05 -6.96
N PRO A 38 -12.69 -9.40 -5.98
CA PRO A 38 -13.19 -8.13 -5.47
C PRO A 38 -13.41 -7.17 -6.65
N PRO A 39 -14.40 -6.26 -6.58
CA PRO A 39 -14.62 -5.28 -7.64
C PRO A 39 -13.29 -4.62 -7.97
N GLN A 40 -12.89 -4.69 -9.24
CA GLN A 40 -11.65 -4.06 -9.67
C GLN A 40 -11.71 -2.61 -9.20
N GLY A 41 -10.71 -2.21 -8.39
CA GLY A 41 -10.55 -0.82 -7.97
C GLY A 41 -10.53 0.09 -9.20
N LYS A 42 -10.55 1.41 -8.97
CA LYS A 42 -10.28 2.37 -10.06
C LYS A 42 -9.09 1.84 -10.87
N PRO A 43 -9.16 1.79 -12.21
CA PRO A 43 -8.05 1.33 -13.00
C PRO A 43 -6.93 2.37 -12.86
N TYR A 44 -6.09 2.20 -11.84
CA TYR A 44 -4.80 2.85 -11.83
C TYR A 44 -4.07 2.32 -13.07
N PRO A 45 -3.59 3.21 -13.95
CA PRO A 45 -2.70 2.74 -15.00
C PRO A 45 -1.54 2.01 -14.33
N ILE A 46 -1.16 0.86 -14.89
CA ILE A 46 -0.16 -0.05 -14.30
C ILE A 46 1.15 0.69 -13.96
N LEU A 47 1.42 1.82 -14.64
CA LEU A 47 2.38 2.85 -14.27
C LEU A 47 1.82 4.23 -14.63
N GLU A 48 1.58 5.10 -13.66
CA GLU A 48 1.18 6.48 -13.93
C GLU A 48 2.31 7.27 -14.61
N PRO A 49 1.98 8.21 -15.53
CA PRO A 49 2.96 9.08 -16.16
C PRO A 49 3.65 9.92 -15.09
N CYS A 50 4.96 9.75 -14.95
CA CYS A 50 5.74 10.32 -13.85
C CYS A 50 6.24 11.75 -14.15
N THR A 51 5.36 12.64 -14.59
CA THR A 51 5.72 14.05 -14.81
C THR A 51 5.56 14.84 -13.51
N ARG A 52 6.51 15.72 -13.18
CA ARG A 52 6.41 16.52 -11.94
C ARG A 52 5.28 17.55 -11.96
N TYR A 53 4.75 17.84 -13.15
CA TYR A 53 3.66 18.81 -13.37
C TYR A 53 2.28 18.19 -13.14
N GLU A 54 2.20 16.87 -12.99
CA GLU A 54 0.92 16.21 -12.74
C GLU A 54 0.40 16.62 -11.35
N PRO A 55 -0.88 17.01 -11.23
CA PRO A 55 -1.44 17.43 -9.94
C PRO A 55 -1.40 16.33 -8.87
N LEU A 56 -1.38 15.06 -9.29
CA LEU A 56 -1.30 13.89 -8.43
C LEU A 56 0.00 13.84 -7.61
N TYR A 57 1.09 14.42 -8.11
CA TYR A 57 2.39 14.49 -7.43
C TYR A 57 2.60 15.80 -6.66
N SER A 58 1.56 16.60 -6.48
CA SER A 58 1.67 17.93 -5.86
C SER A 58 2.06 17.93 -4.37
N SER A 59 1.86 16.80 -3.69
CA SER A 59 2.29 16.57 -2.30
C SER A 59 3.80 16.31 -2.19
N LEU A 60 4.46 15.94 -3.28
CA LEU A 60 5.90 15.65 -3.28
C LEU A 60 6.73 16.93 -3.28
N PHE A 61 7.90 16.83 -2.66
CA PHE A 61 8.83 17.96 -2.50
C PHE A 61 9.38 18.49 -3.84
N PHE A 62 9.31 17.72 -4.92
CA PHE A 62 9.74 18.16 -6.26
C PHE A 62 9.04 19.41 -6.77
N LYS A 63 7.83 19.70 -6.28
CA LYS A 63 7.04 20.85 -6.73
C LYS A 63 7.38 22.14 -5.96
N ASN A 64 7.66 22.02 -4.68
CA ASN A 64 7.71 23.15 -3.75
C ASN A 64 9.15 23.54 -3.37
N GLU A 65 10.10 22.62 -3.51
CA GLU A 65 11.47 22.77 -3.06
C GLU A 65 12.43 23.05 -4.21
N LYS A 66 13.56 23.70 -3.90
CA LYS A 66 14.61 23.96 -4.87
C LYS A 66 15.30 22.65 -5.26
N PHE A 67 15.71 22.54 -6.52
CA PHE A 67 16.42 21.37 -7.04
C PHE A 67 17.61 20.94 -6.17
N ASP A 68 18.31 21.91 -5.57
CA ASP A 68 19.48 21.61 -4.76
C ASP A 68 19.20 20.75 -3.52
N ASP A 69 17.98 20.84 -2.98
CA ASP A 69 17.55 20.14 -1.77
C ASP A 69 16.96 18.75 -2.09
N TRP A 70 16.62 18.48 -3.36
CA TRP A 70 15.94 17.24 -3.74
C TRP A 70 16.71 15.97 -3.37
N PRO A 71 18.04 15.87 -3.62
CA PRO A 71 18.78 14.67 -3.26
C PRO A 71 18.80 14.44 -1.75
N GLU A 72 19.03 15.50 -0.97
CA GLU A 72 19.08 15.40 0.48
C GLU A 72 17.74 14.91 1.03
N LYS A 73 16.62 15.53 0.62
CA LYS A 73 15.27 15.10 1.05
C LYS A 73 14.93 13.68 0.61
N TYR A 74 15.31 13.27 -0.60
CA TYR A 74 15.12 11.89 -1.05
C TYR A 74 15.87 10.90 -0.15
N HIS A 75 17.18 11.12 0.06
CA HIS A 75 18.01 10.22 0.85
C HIS A 75 17.67 10.27 2.34
N GLU A 76 17.16 11.40 2.85
CA GLU A 76 16.62 11.54 4.20
C GLU A 76 15.37 10.67 4.38
N LYS A 77 14.36 10.83 3.50
CA LYS A 77 13.13 10.03 3.55
C LYS A 77 13.39 8.53 3.45
N VAL A 78 14.27 8.12 2.54
CA VAL A 78 14.67 6.69 2.42
C VAL A 78 15.36 6.20 3.70
N ARG A 79 16.21 7.03 4.31
CA ARG A 79 16.91 6.68 5.55
C ARG A 79 15.95 6.56 6.73
N GLU A 80 15.00 7.48 6.89
CA GLU A 80 13.98 7.42 7.93
C GLU A 80 13.23 6.08 7.87
N VAL A 81 12.83 5.64 6.67
CA VAL A 81 12.21 4.31 6.49
C VAL A 81 13.16 3.18 6.88
N ILE A 82 14.43 3.23 6.44
CA ILE A 82 15.40 2.18 6.80
C ILE A 82 15.58 2.09 8.32
N GLU A 83 15.72 3.22 8.99
CA GLU A 83 15.92 3.30 10.44
C GLU A 83 14.69 2.79 11.21
N GLU A 84 13.48 3.14 10.77
CA GLU A 84 12.23 2.62 11.32
C GLU A 84 12.14 1.09 11.17
N TYR A 85 12.55 0.54 10.02
CA TYR A 85 12.54 -0.90 9.77
C TYR A 85 13.61 -1.68 10.55
N MET A 86 14.66 -1.01 10.99
CA MET A 86 15.65 -1.62 11.89
C MET A 86 15.14 -1.74 13.33
N GLN A 87 14.06 -1.03 13.68
CA GLN A 87 13.46 -1.11 15.01
C GLN A 87 12.37 -2.19 15.06
N PRO A 88 12.36 -3.04 16.11
CA PRO A 88 11.29 -4.02 16.30
C PRO A 88 9.95 -3.28 16.51
N PRO A 89 8.82 -3.86 16.09
CA PRO A 89 7.50 -3.27 16.33
C PRO A 89 7.25 -3.13 17.84
N GLU A 90 6.78 -1.96 18.28
CA GLU A 90 6.52 -1.70 19.70
C GLU A 90 5.31 -2.50 20.22
N THR A 91 4.29 -2.68 19.38
CA THR A 91 3.06 -3.38 19.72
C THR A 91 2.75 -4.44 18.66
N ILE A 92 2.37 -5.64 19.13
CA ILE A 92 1.96 -6.75 18.26
C ILE A 92 0.54 -7.15 18.66
N GLU A 93 -0.40 -6.97 17.74
CA GLU A 93 -1.81 -7.29 17.96
C GLU A 93 -2.12 -8.73 17.49
N CYS A 94 -1.98 -9.67 18.41
CA CYS A 94 -2.06 -11.11 18.12
C CYS A 94 -3.44 -11.65 17.68
N LEU A 95 -4.48 -10.81 17.71
CA LEU A 95 -5.85 -11.20 17.36
C LEU A 95 -6.29 -10.63 16.00
N GLU A 96 -5.49 -9.77 15.38
CA GLU A 96 -5.80 -9.16 14.10
C GLU A 96 -5.31 -10.02 12.92
N PRO A 97 -6.01 -9.99 11.77
CA PRO A 97 -5.57 -10.71 10.58
C PRO A 97 -4.29 -10.11 9.96
N ASN A 98 -4.06 -8.81 10.15
CA ASN A 98 -2.80 -8.16 9.81
C ASN A 98 -2.00 -7.93 11.09
N ILE A 99 -0.99 -8.75 11.32
CA ILE A 99 -0.20 -8.73 12.56
C ILE A 99 0.70 -7.48 12.64
N LEU A 100 1.05 -6.91 11.48
CA LEU A 100 1.94 -5.76 11.35
C LEU A 100 1.35 -4.76 10.34
N PRO A 101 0.26 -4.05 10.72
CA PRO A 101 -0.34 -3.05 9.86
C PRO A 101 0.62 -1.88 9.63
N LEU A 102 0.55 -1.29 8.44
CA LEU A 102 1.28 -0.07 8.14
C LEU A 102 0.57 1.12 8.80
N GLU A 103 1.26 1.80 9.72
CA GLU A 103 0.72 3.02 10.35
C GLU A 103 0.82 4.22 9.42
N SER A 104 -0.19 5.08 9.40
CA SER A 104 -0.18 6.29 8.55
C SER A 104 0.86 7.34 8.97
N ASN A 105 1.24 7.35 10.25
CA ASN A 105 2.27 8.20 10.85
C ASN A 105 3.68 7.60 10.80
N SER A 106 3.85 6.45 10.17
CA SER A 106 5.17 5.88 9.91
C SER A 106 5.87 6.61 8.76
N ALA A 107 7.20 6.58 8.71
CA ALA A 107 7.96 7.16 7.60
C ALA A 107 7.59 6.49 6.27
N LEU A 108 7.32 5.18 6.28
CA LEU A 108 6.87 4.47 5.08
C LEU A 108 5.44 4.87 4.71
N GLY A 109 4.57 5.03 5.71
CA GLY A 109 3.19 5.48 5.54
C GLY A 109 3.12 6.87 4.90
N ASP A 110 3.94 7.81 5.38
CA ASP A 110 4.09 9.16 4.83
C ASP A 110 4.49 9.12 3.34
N ILE A 111 5.46 8.28 2.98
CA ILE A 111 5.87 8.10 1.59
C ILE A 111 4.73 7.49 0.78
N ALA A 112 4.10 6.41 1.24
CA ALA A 112 3.01 5.76 0.53
C ALA A 112 1.86 6.72 0.26
N LEU A 113 1.42 7.50 1.26
CA LEU A 113 0.35 8.48 1.12
C LEU A 113 0.72 9.64 0.18
N SER A 114 2.01 9.94 0.00
CA SER A 114 2.45 10.92 -0.99
C SER A 114 2.35 10.40 -2.43
N LEU A 115 2.34 9.08 -2.62
CA LEU A 115 2.37 8.44 -3.94
C LEU A 115 0.94 8.14 -4.44
N PRO A 116 0.63 8.42 -5.72
CA PRO A 116 -0.73 8.27 -6.24
C PRO A 116 -1.40 6.91 -6.04
N PRO A 117 -0.70 5.75 -6.16
CA PRO A 117 -1.33 4.44 -5.99
C PRO A 117 -1.94 4.22 -4.59
N TRP A 118 -1.45 4.94 -3.57
CA TRP A 118 -1.85 4.75 -2.17
C TRP A 118 -2.38 6.03 -1.52
N GLN A 119 -2.68 7.06 -2.30
CA GLN A 119 -3.38 8.25 -1.82
C GLN A 119 -4.81 7.93 -1.36
N ASP A 120 -5.47 6.96 -2.02
CA ASP A 120 -6.81 6.52 -1.64
C ASP A 120 -6.74 5.66 -0.35
N PRO A 121 -7.50 5.98 0.72
CA PRO A 121 -7.42 5.24 1.99
C PRO A 121 -7.72 3.75 1.89
N ASN A 122 -8.55 3.35 0.92
CA ASN A 122 -8.88 1.95 0.68
C ASN A 122 -7.71 1.15 0.09
N ASP A 123 -6.82 1.80 -0.66
CA ASP A 123 -5.64 1.18 -1.24
C ASP A 123 -4.47 1.24 -0.26
N PHE A 124 -4.36 2.32 0.52
CA PHE A 124 -3.44 2.38 1.66
C PHE A 124 -3.72 1.28 2.69
N ALA A 125 -4.99 1.02 3.04
CA ALA A 125 -5.35 -0.02 4.00
C ALA A 125 -5.01 -1.46 3.56
N LYS A 126 -4.65 -1.66 2.29
CA LYS A 126 -4.17 -2.96 1.78
C LYS A 126 -2.67 -3.14 1.97
N LEU A 127 -1.93 -2.06 2.21
CA LEU A 127 -0.49 -2.11 2.46
C LEU A 127 -0.21 -2.70 3.84
N ASP A 128 0.81 -3.52 3.90
CA ASP A 128 1.41 -3.99 5.13
C ASP A 128 2.84 -3.46 5.31
N ARG A 129 3.44 -3.77 6.46
CA ARG A 129 4.86 -3.48 6.69
C ARG A 129 5.79 -4.28 5.75
N ASN A 130 5.33 -5.33 5.10
CA ASN A 130 6.18 -6.12 4.20
C ASN A 130 6.29 -5.50 2.80
N ASP A 131 5.34 -4.63 2.44
CA ASP A 131 5.29 -3.91 1.16
C ASP A 131 6.30 -2.76 1.03
N VAL A 132 7.21 -2.60 2.01
CA VAL A 132 8.29 -1.59 1.99
C VAL A 132 9.08 -1.53 0.69
N GLY A 133 9.37 -2.70 0.10
CA GLY A 133 10.09 -2.77 -1.16
C GLY A 133 9.33 -2.15 -2.32
N ILE A 134 8.02 -2.38 -2.39
CA ILE A 134 7.16 -1.88 -3.46
C ILE A 134 7.03 -0.36 -3.36
N VAL A 135 6.78 0.15 -2.15
CA VAL A 135 6.64 1.59 -1.89
C VAL A 135 7.95 2.33 -2.17
N LEU A 136 9.10 1.83 -1.69
CA LEU A 136 10.39 2.49 -1.93
C LEU A 136 10.82 2.44 -3.41
N LEU A 137 10.52 1.35 -4.13
CA LEU A 137 10.79 1.28 -5.57
C LEU A 137 9.92 2.25 -6.36
N GLU A 138 8.66 2.43 -5.97
CA GLU A 138 7.79 3.43 -6.59
C GLU A 138 8.26 4.85 -6.27
N PHE A 139 8.70 5.11 -5.04
CA PHE A 139 9.29 6.38 -4.66
C PHE A 139 10.57 6.70 -5.48
N LEU A 140 11.46 5.71 -5.67
CA LEU A 140 12.62 5.83 -6.54
C LEU A 140 12.21 6.10 -8.00
N ARG A 141 11.19 5.40 -8.51
CA ARG A 141 10.69 5.61 -9.88
C ARG A 141 10.27 7.07 -10.08
N VAL A 142 9.50 7.61 -9.14
CA VAL A 142 9.04 9.01 -9.19
C VAL A 142 10.22 9.97 -9.07
N TYR A 143 11.17 9.70 -8.19
CA TYR A 143 12.40 10.51 -8.05
C TYR A 143 13.23 10.56 -9.34
N GLU A 144 13.54 9.41 -9.93
CA GLU A 144 14.28 9.35 -11.19
C GLU A 144 13.55 10.05 -12.32
N CYS A 145 12.23 9.88 -12.41
CA CYS A 145 11.44 10.59 -13.39
C CYS A 145 11.49 12.11 -13.19
N ALA A 146 11.40 12.60 -11.95
CA ALA A 146 11.53 14.03 -11.66
C ALA A 146 12.91 14.57 -12.07
N LEU A 147 13.99 13.80 -11.87
CA LEU A 147 15.34 14.14 -12.32
C LEU A 147 15.46 14.19 -13.85
N VAL A 148 14.89 13.21 -14.55
CA VAL A 148 14.90 13.16 -16.02
C VAL A 148 14.09 14.32 -16.62
N ASP A 149 12.92 14.59 -16.06
CA ASP A 149 12.05 15.69 -16.47
C ASP A 149 12.74 17.05 -16.24
N HIS A 150 13.34 17.24 -15.06
CA HIS A 150 14.13 18.45 -14.76
C HIS A 150 15.34 18.61 -15.70
N ASN A 151 16.02 17.52 -16.06
CA ASN A 151 17.11 17.57 -17.04
C ASN A 151 16.64 17.97 -18.45
N TYR A 152 15.41 17.58 -18.83
CA TYR A 152 14.82 17.93 -20.12
C TYR A 152 14.45 19.41 -20.18
N TYR A 153 13.88 19.96 -19.10
CA TYR A 153 13.46 21.36 -19.00
C TYR A 153 14.46 22.29 -18.29
N LEU A 154 15.71 21.84 -18.12
CA LEU A 154 16.72 22.49 -17.28
C LEU A 154 16.91 23.99 -17.53
N VAL A 155 16.93 24.40 -18.81
CA VAL A 155 17.07 25.83 -19.17
C VAL A 155 15.91 26.65 -18.62
N LEU A 156 14.68 26.18 -18.84
CA LEU A 156 13.48 26.90 -18.42
C LEU A 156 13.39 26.95 -16.90
N ASP A 157 13.75 25.87 -16.23
CA ASP A 157 13.67 25.78 -14.77
C ASP A 157 14.66 26.69 -14.06
N VAL A 158 15.92 26.73 -14.53
CA VAL A 158 16.93 27.63 -13.95
C VAL A 158 16.53 29.09 -14.15
N ILE A 159 15.97 29.43 -15.32
CA ILE A 159 15.44 30.77 -15.58
C ILE A 159 14.25 31.07 -14.67
N GLU A 160 13.28 30.17 -14.58
CA GLU A 160 12.08 30.37 -13.77
C GLU A 160 12.41 30.53 -12.28
N GLU A 161 13.28 29.67 -11.74
CA GLU A 161 13.76 29.77 -10.36
C GLU A 161 14.48 31.10 -10.10
N ARG A 162 15.36 31.53 -11.01
CA ARG A 162 16.08 32.81 -10.88
C ARG A 162 15.13 34.00 -10.89
N PHE A 163 14.15 33.98 -11.77
CA PHE A 163 13.13 35.04 -11.87
C PHE A 163 12.24 35.07 -10.63
N LYS A 164 11.91 33.91 -10.05
CA LYS A 164 11.18 33.81 -8.78
C LYS A 164 11.99 34.32 -7.60
N ASP A 165 13.28 33.98 -7.55
CA ASP A 165 14.19 34.41 -6.48
C ASP A 165 14.36 35.94 -6.51
N GLU A 166 14.49 36.56 -7.69
CA GLU A 166 14.54 38.02 -7.81
C GLU A 166 13.20 38.71 -7.52
N ALA A 167 12.07 38.05 -7.81
CA ALA A 167 10.76 38.59 -7.48
C ALA A 167 10.51 38.67 -5.95
N GLY A 168 11.21 37.86 -5.15
CA GLY A 168 11.09 37.89 -3.69
C GLY A 168 9.67 37.66 -3.16
N GLY A 169 8.84 36.92 -3.90
CA GLY A 169 7.41 36.70 -3.61
C GLY A 169 6.45 37.72 -4.23
N GLY A 170 6.96 38.70 -4.99
CA GLY A 170 6.18 39.64 -5.79
C GLY A 170 5.84 39.13 -7.20
N PRO A 171 5.23 39.97 -8.06
CA PRO A 171 5.00 39.63 -9.46
C PRO A 171 6.34 39.40 -10.17
N ILE A 172 6.41 38.34 -10.97
CA ILE A 172 7.61 37.95 -11.69
C ILE A 172 8.02 39.07 -12.66
N PRO A 173 9.24 39.62 -12.56
CA PRO A 173 9.69 40.69 -13.44
C PRO A 173 9.84 40.20 -14.89
N ALA A 174 9.45 41.03 -15.86
CA ALA A 174 9.57 40.70 -17.28
C ALA A 174 11.03 40.77 -17.78
N ILE A 175 11.88 41.54 -17.11
CA ILE A 175 13.30 41.72 -17.43
C ILE A 175 14.08 41.68 -16.13
N VAL A 176 15.07 40.78 -16.07
CA VAL A 176 16.03 40.65 -14.98
C VAL A 176 17.34 41.36 -15.40
N PRO A 177 17.66 42.54 -14.83
CA PRO A 177 18.83 43.32 -15.24
C PRO A 177 20.17 42.61 -14.97
N SER A 178 20.18 41.72 -13.97
CA SER A 178 21.30 40.89 -13.53
C SER A 178 21.45 39.59 -14.30
N PHE A 179 20.69 39.36 -15.38
CA PHE A 179 20.71 38.09 -16.08
C PHE A 179 22.01 37.90 -16.87
N ASP A 180 22.92 37.09 -16.31
CA ASP A 180 24.14 36.69 -17.00
C ASP A 180 23.97 35.31 -17.66
N TYR A 181 24.16 35.27 -18.98
CA TYR A 181 24.13 34.03 -19.76
C TYR A 181 25.30 33.10 -19.42
N GLN A 182 26.46 33.62 -19.02
CA GLN A 182 27.59 32.79 -18.61
C GLN A 182 27.28 32.03 -17.32
N GLU A 183 26.72 32.74 -16.33
CA GLU A 183 26.26 32.13 -15.08
C GLU A 183 25.18 31.06 -15.33
N LEU A 184 24.23 31.31 -16.25
CA LEU A 184 23.23 30.31 -16.64
C LEU A 184 23.89 29.03 -17.16
N ILE A 185 24.88 29.14 -18.05
CA ILE A 185 25.57 27.97 -18.62
C ILE A 185 26.29 27.18 -17.53
N VAL A 186 27.04 27.86 -16.66
CA VAL A 186 27.76 27.23 -15.54
C VAL A 186 26.79 26.51 -14.60
N GLU A 187 25.66 27.13 -14.29
CA GLU A 187 24.64 26.56 -13.41
C GLU A 187 23.96 25.34 -14.03
N MET A 188 23.66 25.39 -15.33
CA MET A 188 23.12 24.25 -16.07
C MET A 188 24.11 23.06 -16.08
N GLU A 189 25.40 23.30 -16.32
CA GLU A 189 26.41 22.25 -16.28
C GLU A 189 26.54 21.65 -14.89
N ARG A 190 26.54 22.48 -13.84
CA ARG A 190 26.55 22.05 -12.44
C ARG A 190 25.37 21.14 -12.13
N ARG A 191 24.15 21.57 -12.45
CA ARG A 191 22.92 20.81 -12.19
C ARG A 191 22.86 19.52 -12.99
N ARG A 192 23.20 19.56 -14.29
CA ARG A 192 23.25 18.36 -15.13
C ARG A 192 24.23 17.33 -14.57
N LYS A 193 25.41 17.75 -14.12
CA LYS A 193 26.37 16.84 -13.48
C LYS A 193 25.79 16.22 -12.20
N LYS A 194 25.11 17.00 -11.37
CA LYS A 194 24.44 16.52 -10.15
C LYS A 194 23.32 15.52 -10.49
N ILE A 195 22.47 15.80 -11.48
CA ILE A 195 21.42 14.89 -11.96
C ILE A 195 22.03 13.55 -12.41
N LEU A 196 23.06 13.58 -13.24
CA LEU A 196 23.71 12.36 -13.74
C LEU A 196 24.34 11.54 -12.61
N GLN A 197 24.90 12.22 -11.60
CA GLN A 197 25.42 11.56 -10.41
C GLN A 197 24.29 10.90 -9.61
N GLU A 198 23.19 11.60 -9.35
CA GLU A 198 22.06 11.04 -8.59
C GLU A 198 21.41 9.85 -9.31
N ILE A 199 21.17 9.93 -10.62
CA ILE A 199 20.62 8.80 -11.40
C ILE A 199 21.55 7.58 -11.31
N ALA A 200 22.87 7.79 -11.30
CA ALA A 200 23.84 6.71 -11.20
C ALA A 200 23.96 6.11 -9.78
N VAL A 201 23.62 6.87 -8.74
CA VAL A 201 23.84 6.47 -7.34
C VAL A 201 22.55 5.99 -6.65
N ALA A 202 21.42 6.67 -6.85
CA ALA A 202 20.20 6.46 -6.09
C ALA A 202 19.66 5.02 -6.19
N ARG A 203 19.56 4.48 -7.41
CA ARG A 203 19.06 3.13 -7.66
C ARG A 203 19.97 2.05 -7.07
N PRO A 204 21.28 1.99 -7.36
CA PRO A 204 22.16 1.00 -6.73
C PRO A 204 22.22 1.11 -5.20
N ALA A 205 22.13 2.33 -4.65
CA ALA A 205 22.09 2.54 -3.21
C ALA A 205 20.82 1.94 -2.60
N LEU A 206 19.65 2.22 -3.19
CA LEU A 206 18.38 1.67 -2.72
C LEU A 206 18.33 0.15 -2.86
N GLU A 207 18.79 -0.41 -3.98
CA GLU A 207 18.82 -1.87 -4.18
C GLU A 207 19.62 -2.58 -3.08
N ARG A 208 20.78 -2.02 -2.68
CA ARG A 208 21.57 -2.56 -1.57
C ARG A 208 20.84 -2.44 -0.23
N ALA A 209 20.18 -1.32 0.03
CA ALA A 209 19.39 -1.14 1.24
C ALA A 209 18.21 -2.13 1.30
N LEU A 210 17.50 -2.31 0.19
CA LEU A 210 16.41 -3.27 0.07
C LEU A 210 16.87 -4.70 0.25
N GLN A 211 18.06 -5.08 -0.22
CA GLN A 211 18.61 -6.42 0.05
C GLN A 211 18.76 -6.70 1.56
N ILE A 212 19.11 -5.68 2.35
CA ILE A 212 19.21 -5.80 3.81
C ILE A 212 17.81 -5.83 4.43
N ILE A 213 16.96 -4.86 4.11
CA ILE A 213 15.61 -4.72 4.70
C ILE A 213 14.73 -5.93 4.37
N THR A 214 14.76 -6.45 3.14
CA THR A 214 13.93 -7.59 2.75
C THR A 214 14.22 -8.85 3.57
N SER A 215 15.44 -9.01 4.07
CA SER A 215 15.77 -10.10 4.99
C SER A 215 15.07 -9.94 6.34
N ILE A 216 14.98 -8.71 6.85
CA ILE A 216 14.30 -8.36 8.10
C ILE A 216 12.79 -8.46 7.90
N ALA A 217 12.25 -7.87 6.83
CA ALA A 217 10.83 -7.87 6.51
C ALA A 217 10.27 -9.29 6.37
N ARG A 218 11.02 -10.24 5.80
CA ARG A 218 10.58 -11.64 5.73
C ARG A 218 10.55 -12.36 7.07
N LEU A 219 11.40 -11.97 8.01
CA LEU A 219 11.48 -12.59 9.34
C LEU A 219 10.55 -11.92 10.35
N SER A 220 10.18 -10.66 10.14
CA SER A 220 9.37 -9.89 11.07
C SER A 220 7.98 -10.49 11.35
N PRO A 221 7.21 -10.98 10.35
CA PRO A 221 5.95 -11.67 10.61
C PRO A 221 6.13 -12.95 11.42
N LEU A 222 7.20 -13.72 11.14
CA LEU A 222 7.49 -14.95 11.88
C LEU A 222 7.84 -14.65 13.35
N ASP A 223 8.63 -13.61 13.59
CA ASP A 223 8.96 -13.15 14.93
C ASP A 223 7.71 -12.67 15.69
N ALA A 224 6.83 -11.93 15.01
CA ALA A 224 5.57 -11.47 15.58
C ALA A 224 4.62 -12.63 15.92
N GLU A 225 4.47 -13.62 15.03
CA GLU A 225 3.69 -14.84 15.30
C GLU A 225 4.25 -15.64 16.47
N MET A 226 5.57 -15.77 16.57
CA MET A 226 6.23 -16.45 17.69
C MET A 226 5.97 -15.74 19.02
N HIS A 227 6.01 -14.40 19.04
CA HIS A 227 5.61 -13.61 20.20
C HIS A 227 4.15 -13.86 20.61
N CYS A 228 3.25 -13.94 19.63
CA CYS A 228 1.84 -14.23 19.87
C CYS A 228 1.60 -15.65 20.40
N LEU A 229 2.28 -16.65 19.84
CA LEU A 229 2.21 -18.03 20.35
C LEU A 229 2.77 -18.14 21.76
N GLN A 230 3.87 -17.42 22.06
CA GLN A 230 4.43 -17.37 23.41
C GLN A 230 3.40 -16.79 24.39
N ARG A 231 2.74 -15.67 24.03
CA ARG A 231 1.69 -15.07 24.86
C ARG A 231 0.51 -16.02 25.06
N ALA A 232 0.01 -16.63 23.99
CA ALA A 232 -1.07 -17.61 24.06
C ALA A 232 -0.70 -18.81 24.95
N SER A 233 0.56 -19.26 24.91
CA SER A 233 1.04 -20.36 25.77
C SER A 233 1.03 -20.00 27.25
N LEU A 234 1.32 -18.75 27.60
CA LEU A 234 1.25 -18.24 28.97
C LEU A 234 -0.20 -18.13 29.43
N ASP A 235 -1.10 -17.63 28.57
CA ASP A 235 -2.53 -17.52 28.86
C ASP A 235 -3.17 -18.90 29.07
N LEU A 236 -2.78 -19.91 28.28
CA LEU A 236 -3.21 -21.30 28.47
C LEU A 236 -2.73 -21.88 29.80
N ARG A 237 -1.47 -21.63 30.19
CA ARG A 237 -0.94 -22.08 31.48
C ARG A 237 -1.69 -21.43 32.64
N ASN A 238 -1.95 -20.13 32.55
CA ASN A 238 -2.71 -19.40 33.57
C ASN A 238 -4.16 -19.90 33.64
N GLY A 239 -4.82 -20.13 32.50
CA GLY A 239 -6.17 -20.68 32.43
C GLY A 239 -6.29 -22.10 33.00
N LEU A 240 -5.33 -22.98 32.68
CA LEU A 240 -5.27 -24.33 33.25
C LEU A 240 -4.96 -24.31 34.75
N GLY A 241 -4.12 -23.39 35.22
CA GLY A 241 -3.87 -23.17 36.65
C GLY A 241 -5.15 -22.76 37.39
N LEU A 242 -5.86 -21.77 36.86
CA LEU A 242 -7.15 -21.32 37.42
C LEU A 242 -8.21 -22.43 37.40
N ALA A 243 -8.30 -23.20 36.32
CA ALA A 243 -9.22 -24.34 36.23
C ALA A 243 -8.87 -25.45 37.24
N SER A 244 -7.57 -25.71 37.44
CA SER A 244 -7.09 -26.62 38.47
C SER A 244 -7.50 -26.14 39.87
N ASP A 245 -7.27 -24.88 40.20
CA ASP A 245 -7.61 -24.32 41.50
C ASP A 245 -9.13 -24.31 41.74
N ALA A 246 -9.91 -23.97 40.72
CA ALA A 246 -11.37 -24.04 40.78
C ALA A 246 -11.87 -25.48 40.96
N SER A 247 -11.20 -26.47 40.35
CA SER A 247 -11.57 -27.89 40.47
C SER A 247 -11.39 -28.44 41.87
N VAL A 248 -10.44 -27.89 42.65
CA VAL A 248 -10.24 -28.25 44.07
C VAL A 248 -11.40 -27.73 44.94
N CYS A 249 -12.01 -26.62 44.56
CA CYS A 249 -13.13 -26.00 45.27
C CYS A 249 -14.51 -26.55 44.85
N LEU A 250 -14.60 -27.34 43.78
CA LEU A 250 -15.85 -27.99 43.41
C LEU A 250 -16.23 -29.04 44.47
N PRO A 251 -17.45 -28.97 45.04
CA PRO A 251 -17.88 -29.99 45.99
C PRO A 251 -17.84 -31.33 45.29
N LYS A 252 -17.12 -32.30 45.88
CA LYS A 252 -17.11 -33.68 45.38
C LYS A 252 -18.57 -34.12 45.34
N GLY A 253 -19.13 -34.40 44.17
CA GLY A 253 -20.53 -34.86 44.04
C GLY A 253 -20.84 -36.13 44.83
N TRP A 254 -19.81 -36.80 45.36
CA TRP A 254 -19.93 -37.94 46.28
C TRP A 254 -20.27 -37.54 47.73
N ASP A 255 -20.09 -36.29 48.12
CA ASP A 255 -20.44 -35.73 49.45
C ASP A 255 -21.88 -35.18 49.49
N ALA A 256 -22.53 -35.02 48.32
CA ALA A 256 -23.93 -34.58 48.26
C ALA A 256 -24.94 -35.66 48.69
N LYS A 257 -24.49 -36.91 48.89
CA LYS A 257 -25.35 -38.02 49.32
C LYS A 257 -25.67 -38.01 50.82
N ASP A 258 -24.86 -37.36 51.66
CA ASP A 258 -25.11 -37.35 53.11
C ASP A 258 -26.08 -36.24 53.56
N VAL A 259 -26.31 -35.20 52.74
CA VAL A 259 -27.21 -34.08 53.09
C VAL A 259 -28.70 -34.44 52.96
N LEU A 260 -29.03 -35.52 52.24
CA LEU A 260 -30.42 -36.01 52.12
C LEU A 260 -30.82 -37.00 53.23
N ARG A 261 -29.96 -37.24 54.22
CA ARG A 261 -30.24 -38.21 55.29
C ARG A 261 -30.95 -37.63 56.52
N ASP A 262 -31.17 -36.32 56.55
CA ASP A 262 -31.81 -35.59 57.65
C ASP A 262 -33.16 -34.92 57.28
N LEU A 263 -33.89 -35.43 56.27
CA LEU A 263 -35.28 -35.03 55.96
C LEU A 263 -36.26 -36.19 56.22
#